data_AF-A0A497E0G5-F1
#
_entry.id   AF-A0A497E0G5-F1
#
_cell.length_a   1.000
_cell.length_b   1.000
_cell.length_c   1.000
_cell.angle_alpha   90.00
_cell.angle_beta   90.00
_cell.angle_gamma   90.00
#
_symmetry.space_group_name_H-M   'P 1'
#
loop_
_entity.id
_entity.type
_entity.pdbx_description
1 polymer ?
#
loop_
_entity_poly.entity_id
_entity_poly.type
_entity_poly.pdbx_seq_one_letter_code
_entity_poly.pdbx_strand_id
1 'polypeptide(L)'
;MSEEKKQNQREEDLAIKIDYENLDVEDIMNQIKKRIAARPPQEEEPPAEKTAPELLEMGRPPSPSPPPGLKSKVRRFLLKIMRPFAPLIKLLILPVDEELRETVENLDYTNRRLDSLTERFHQELSRIDQVLGRLEAKIDFNHQIVNERLDAAFKDLGRAKEYTKLLHQLTHNLVVEITKLKIEEDHLKIQSRILEKDLAFLNRREKEVEKKVFP
;
A
#
# COMPACT_ATOMS: atom_id res chain seq x y z
N MET A 1 23.18 17.03 31.27
CA MET A 1 21.70 16.91 31.26
C MET A 1 21.02 17.77 30.18
N SER A 2 21.73 18.33 29.19
CA SER A 2 21.18 19.40 28.32
C SER A 2 21.23 19.14 26.81
N GLU A 3 21.81 18.03 26.35
CA GLU A 3 21.95 17.73 24.91
C GLU A 3 20.91 16.71 24.42
N GLU A 4 20.65 15.65 25.19
CA GLU A 4 19.61 14.65 24.87
C GLU A 4 18.20 15.26 24.79
N LYS A 5 17.87 16.23 25.67
CA LYS A 5 16.58 16.95 25.59
C LYS A 5 16.45 17.81 24.34
N LYS A 6 17.56 18.35 23.81
CA LYS A 6 17.56 19.15 22.57
C LYS A 6 17.46 18.29 21.31
N GLN A 7 18.00 17.08 21.34
CA GLN A 7 17.86 16.12 20.24
C GLN A 7 16.43 15.55 20.17
N ASN A 8 15.84 15.14 21.30
CA ASN A 8 14.45 14.66 21.31
C ASN A 8 13.45 15.74 20.84
N GLN A 9 13.65 17.01 21.21
CA GLN A 9 12.76 18.08 20.75
C GLN A 9 12.84 18.31 19.24
N ARG A 10 14.02 18.15 18.62
CA ARG A 10 14.16 18.26 17.15
C ARG A 10 13.51 17.09 16.41
N GLU A 11 13.49 15.90 17.00
CA GLU A 11 12.84 14.74 16.41
C GLU A 11 11.31 14.82 16.51
N GLU A 12 10.78 15.35 17.62
CA GLU A 12 9.35 15.62 17.79
C GLU A 12 8.84 16.71 16.84
N ASP A 13 9.62 17.77 16.61
CA ASP A 13 9.29 18.86 15.66
C ASP A 13 9.31 18.41 14.17
N LEU A 14 9.92 17.25 13.87
CA LEU A 14 10.05 16.69 12.52
C LEU A 14 9.07 15.53 12.24
N ALA A 15 8.22 15.18 13.22
CA ALA A 15 7.19 14.16 13.05
C ALA A 15 6.05 14.69 12.16
N ILE A 16 5.76 13.98 11.06
CA ILE A 16 4.66 14.33 10.14
C ILE A 16 3.35 14.00 10.85
N LYS A 17 2.54 15.02 11.13
CA LYS A 17 1.26 14.85 11.82
C LYS A 17 0.16 14.78 10.77
N ILE A 18 -0.33 13.57 10.54
CA ILE A 18 -1.44 13.31 9.62
C ILE A 18 -2.73 13.33 10.42
N ASP A 19 -3.61 14.28 10.12
CA ASP A 19 -4.98 14.28 10.61
C ASP A 19 -5.84 13.40 9.69
N TYR A 20 -6.41 12.33 10.24
CA TYR A 20 -7.16 11.33 9.48
C TYR A 20 -8.62 11.74 9.25
N GLU A 21 -9.12 12.76 9.97
CA GLU A 21 -10.50 13.23 9.84
C GLU A 21 -10.63 14.29 8.73
N ASN A 22 -9.56 15.04 8.45
CA ASN A 22 -9.47 16.01 7.36
C ASN A 22 -8.11 15.91 6.65
N LEU A 23 -8.04 15.10 5.59
CA LEU A 23 -6.84 14.90 4.77
C LEU A 23 -6.58 16.11 3.87
N ASP A 24 -5.73 17.03 4.33
CA ASP A 24 -5.20 18.11 3.49
C ASP A 24 -3.84 17.72 2.89
N VAL A 25 -3.86 17.41 1.60
CA VAL A 25 -2.69 16.97 0.83
C VAL A 25 -1.64 18.08 0.73
N GLU A 26 -2.05 19.35 0.71
CA GLU A 26 -1.13 20.48 0.59
C GLU A 26 -0.28 20.63 1.85
N ASP A 27 -0.90 20.50 3.02
CA ASP A 27 -0.21 20.56 4.31
C ASP A 27 0.74 19.38 4.51
N ILE A 28 0.34 18.17 4.11
CA ILE A 28 1.21 16.99 4.14
C ILE A 28 2.41 17.17 3.21
N MET A 29 2.20 17.68 2.00
CA MET A 29 3.27 17.95 1.03
C MET A 29 4.22 19.04 1.54
N ASN A 30 3.70 20.06 2.22
CA ASN A 30 4.51 21.12 2.83
C ASN A 30 5.36 20.58 4.00
N GLN A 31 4.81 19.67 4.82
CA GLN A 31 5.56 18.98 5.88
C GLN A 31 6.69 18.10 5.32
N ILE A 32 6.42 17.37 4.23
CA ILE A 32 7.42 16.53 3.54
C ILE A 32 8.54 17.39 2.94
N LYS A 33 8.21 18.49 2.24
CA LYS A 33 9.20 19.41 1.67
C LYS A 33 10.10 20.03 2.74
N LYS A 34 9.54 20.44 3.87
CA LYS A 34 10.31 20.95 5.02
C LYS A 34 11.27 19.89 5.58
N ARG A 35 10.84 18.62 5.63
CA ARG A 35 11.67 17.50 6.08
C ARG A 35 12.81 17.16 5.11
N ILE A 36 12.56 17.23 3.80
CA ILE A 36 13.59 17.04 2.77
C ILE A 36 14.63 18.17 2.84
N ALA A 37 14.19 19.41 3.01
CA ALA A 37 15.08 20.56 3.13
C ALA A 37 15.93 20.54 4.43
N ALA A 38 15.45 19.91 5.50
CA ALA A 38 16.17 19.76 6.77
C ALA A 38 17.11 18.54 6.81
N ARG A 39 17.03 17.63 5.83
CA ARG A 39 17.94 16.48 5.70
C ARG A 39 19.16 16.91 4.88
N PRO A 40 20.40 16.68 5.34
CA PRO A 40 21.59 16.98 4.52
C PRO A 40 21.54 16.16 3.23
N PRO A 41 22.10 16.66 2.11
CA PRO A 41 22.00 16.00 0.80
C PRO A 41 22.58 14.59 0.91
N GLN A 42 21.73 13.57 0.86
CA GLN A 42 22.19 12.23 0.54
C GLN A 42 22.43 12.21 -0.96
N GLU A 43 23.65 11.82 -1.35
CA GLU A 43 24.05 11.62 -2.73
C GLU A 43 23.02 10.75 -3.45
N GLU A 44 22.48 11.30 -4.53
CA GLU A 44 21.68 10.55 -5.50
C GLU A 44 22.60 9.53 -6.17
N GLU A 45 22.51 8.27 -5.77
CA GLU A 45 23.06 7.17 -6.57
C GLU A 45 22.25 7.09 -7.88
N PRO A 46 22.89 7.26 -9.07
CA PRO A 46 22.20 7.05 -10.34
C PRO A 46 21.83 5.57 -10.50
N PRO A 47 20.75 5.27 -11.26
CA PRO A 47 20.26 3.91 -11.42
C PRO A 47 21.35 3.01 -12.02
N ALA A 48 21.72 1.96 -11.29
CA ALA A 48 22.61 0.91 -11.76
C ALA A 48 22.01 0.26 -13.01
N GLU A 49 22.60 0.60 -14.15
CA GLU A 49 22.37 -0.02 -15.45
C GLU A 49 22.71 -1.51 -15.33
N LYS A 50 21.72 -2.36 -15.57
CA LYS A 50 21.82 -3.82 -15.54
C LYS A 50 22.84 -4.29 -16.57
N THR A 51 24.08 -4.54 -16.13
CA THR A 51 25.03 -5.32 -16.90
C THR A 51 24.63 -6.79 -16.77
N ALA A 52 24.08 -7.36 -17.83
CA ALA A 52 24.02 -8.80 -18.01
C ALA A 52 25.42 -9.31 -18.43
N PRO A 53 26.00 -10.31 -17.75
CA PRO A 53 27.01 -11.16 -18.37
C PRO A 53 26.30 -12.38 -18.97
N GLU A 54 26.01 -12.28 -20.26
CA GLU A 54 25.61 -13.40 -21.11
C GLU A 54 26.87 -14.24 -21.44
N LEU A 55 26.87 -15.46 -20.91
CA LEU A 55 27.39 -16.71 -21.47
C LEU A 55 28.79 -16.74 -22.14
N LEU A 56 29.66 -17.52 -21.50
CA LEU A 56 30.48 -18.57 -22.13
C LEU A 56 31.20 -18.23 -23.46
N GLU A 57 32.38 -17.65 -23.35
CA GLU A 57 33.49 -18.05 -24.22
C GLU A 57 34.67 -18.54 -23.38
N MET A 58 34.72 -19.86 -23.19
CA MET A 58 35.94 -20.57 -22.84
C MET A 58 36.92 -20.49 -24.02
N GLY A 59 37.57 -19.33 -24.16
CA GLY A 59 38.76 -19.13 -24.98
C GLY A 59 40.01 -19.50 -24.19
N ARG A 60 40.36 -20.79 -24.23
CA ARG A 60 41.63 -21.37 -23.77
C ARG A 60 42.82 -20.49 -24.21
N PRO A 61 43.72 -20.02 -23.32
CA PRO A 61 44.93 -19.34 -23.77
C PRO A 61 45.84 -20.35 -24.50
N PRO A 62 46.21 -20.15 -25.77
CA PRO A 62 47.27 -20.92 -26.37
C PRO A 62 48.59 -20.44 -25.76
N SER A 63 49.13 -21.23 -24.82
CA SER A 63 50.51 -21.05 -24.36
C SER A 63 51.45 -21.24 -25.56
N PRO A 64 52.26 -20.25 -25.97
CA PRO A 64 53.30 -20.49 -26.94
C PRO A 64 54.35 -21.42 -26.32
N SER A 65 54.51 -22.58 -26.95
CA SER A 65 55.54 -23.58 -26.70
C SER A 65 56.95 -22.93 -26.66
N PRO A 66 57.74 -23.10 -25.59
CA PRO A 66 59.10 -22.57 -25.57
C PRO A 66 60.03 -23.40 -26.48
N PRO A 67 60.94 -22.76 -27.24
CA PRO A 67 61.80 -23.43 -28.21
C PRO A 67 62.79 -24.41 -27.57
N PRO A 68 63.17 -25.49 -28.27
CA PRO A 68 64.07 -26.52 -27.78
C PRO A 68 65.52 -26.07 -27.91
N GLY A 69 66.23 -25.96 -26.79
CA GLY A 69 67.69 -25.80 -26.78
C GLY A 69 68.15 -24.73 -25.81
N LEU A 70 68.75 -25.19 -24.69
CA LEU A 70 69.41 -24.47 -23.56
C LEU A 70 68.77 -24.79 -22.20
N LYS A 71 67.44 -24.87 -22.10
CA LYS A 71 66.76 -25.32 -20.87
C LYS A 71 67.10 -26.77 -20.50
N SER A 72 67.47 -27.63 -21.44
CA SER A 72 67.82 -29.04 -21.19
C SER A 72 69.16 -29.23 -20.48
N LYS A 73 70.15 -28.36 -20.73
CA LYS A 73 71.45 -28.39 -20.05
C LYS A 73 71.34 -27.83 -18.64
N VAL A 74 70.62 -26.72 -18.46
CA VAL A 74 70.31 -26.19 -17.12
C VAL A 74 69.49 -27.20 -16.33
N ARG A 75 68.47 -27.82 -16.91
CA ARG A 75 67.67 -28.88 -16.26
C ARG A 75 68.51 -30.11 -15.90
N ARG A 76 69.48 -30.52 -16.73
CA ARG A 76 70.43 -31.61 -16.39
C ARG A 76 71.40 -31.21 -15.27
N PHE A 77 71.89 -29.97 -15.26
CA PHE A 77 72.74 -29.46 -14.18
C PHE A 77 71.97 -29.31 -12.87
N LEU A 78 70.76 -28.77 -12.93
CA LEU A 78 69.82 -28.68 -11.81
C LEU A 78 69.51 -30.08 -11.29
N LEU A 79 69.17 -31.04 -12.15
CA LEU A 79 68.92 -32.43 -11.72
C LEU A 79 70.15 -33.10 -11.12
N LYS A 80 71.37 -32.76 -11.57
CA LYS A 80 72.62 -33.32 -11.04
C LYS A 80 73.01 -32.69 -9.69
N ILE A 81 72.71 -31.40 -9.49
CA ILE A 81 72.89 -30.67 -8.23
C ILE A 81 71.78 -30.99 -7.23
N MET A 82 70.54 -31.19 -7.69
CA MET A 82 69.38 -31.48 -6.84
C MET A 82 69.26 -32.96 -6.46
N ARG A 83 69.96 -33.89 -7.13
CA ARG A 83 70.00 -35.31 -6.74
C ARG A 83 70.43 -35.56 -5.27
N PRO A 84 71.51 -34.96 -4.76
CA PRO A 84 71.90 -35.12 -3.34
C PRO A 84 70.96 -34.39 -2.37
N PHE A 85 70.27 -33.33 -2.81
CA PHE A 85 69.31 -32.60 -1.98
C PHE A 85 67.87 -33.08 -2.13
N ALA A 86 67.57 -33.96 -3.09
CA ALA A 86 66.26 -34.56 -3.30
C ALA A 86 65.65 -35.20 -2.03
N PRO A 87 66.41 -35.95 -1.19
CA PRO A 87 65.85 -36.45 0.06
C PRO A 87 65.53 -35.32 1.05
N LEU A 88 66.36 -34.26 1.10
CA LEU A 88 66.14 -33.09 1.98
C LEU A 88 64.95 -32.25 1.54
N ILE A 89 64.81 -32.04 0.23
CA ILE A 89 63.68 -31.33 -0.39
C ILE A 89 62.40 -32.13 -0.16
N LYS A 90 62.44 -33.46 -0.32
CA LYS A 90 61.29 -34.32 -0.01
C LYS A 90 60.93 -34.27 1.47
N LEU A 91 61.92 -34.17 2.37
CA LEU A 91 61.70 -34.06 3.82
C LEU A 91 61.17 -32.68 4.24
N LEU A 92 61.54 -31.61 3.54
CA LEU A 92 60.99 -30.25 3.73
C LEU A 92 59.61 -30.07 3.10
N ILE A 93 59.33 -30.77 2.00
CA ILE A 93 58.04 -30.71 1.30
C ILE A 93 56.99 -31.57 1.99
N LEU A 94 57.36 -32.70 2.60
CA LEU A 94 56.42 -33.58 3.32
C LEU A 94 55.56 -32.87 4.40
N PRO A 95 56.10 -32.04 5.32
CA PRO A 95 55.26 -31.31 6.27
C PRO A 95 54.39 -30.25 5.59
N VAL A 96 54.88 -29.63 4.51
CA VAL A 96 54.13 -28.64 3.73
C VAL A 96 52.99 -29.30 2.95
N ASP A 97 53.20 -30.50 2.41
CA ASP A 97 52.16 -31.28 1.72
C ASP A 97 51.07 -31.75 2.69
N GLU A 98 51.42 -32.06 3.94
CA GLU A 98 50.45 -32.42 4.99
C GLU A 98 49.58 -31.21 5.38
N GLU A 99 50.19 -30.03 5.59
CA GLU A 99 49.48 -28.78 5.86
C GLU A 99 48.60 -28.34 4.67
N LEU A 100 49.09 -28.51 3.44
CA LEU A 100 48.30 -28.26 2.22
C LEU A 100 47.12 -29.22 2.10
N ARG A 101 47.31 -30.50 2.47
CA ARG A 101 46.24 -31.48 2.45
C ARG A 101 45.17 -31.19 3.51
N GLU A 102 45.57 -30.82 4.72
CA GLU A 102 44.65 -30.44 5.79
C GLU A 102 43.87 -29.17 5.43
N THR A 103 44.52 -28.17 4.83
CA THR A 103 43.85 -26.95 4.38
C THR A 103 42.88 -27.20 3.23
N VAL A 104 43.23 -28.06 2.26
CA VAL A 104 42.32 -28.47 1.19
C VAL A 104 41.12 -29.25 1.74
N GLU A 105 41.33 -30.15 2.69
CA GLU A 105 40.24 -30.92 3.30
C GLU A 105 39.31 -30.02 4.14
N ASN A 106 39.86 -29.04 4.86
CA ASN A 106 39.08 -28.02 5.56
C ASN A 106 38.32 -27.11 4.58
N LEU A 107 38.92 -26.77 3.44
CA LEU A 107 38.25 -26.01 2.38
C LEU A 107 37.10 -26.81 1.77
N ASP A 108 37.29 -28.10 1.51
CA ASP A 108 36.23 -28.98 1.00
C ASP A 108 35.09 -29.15 2.01
N TYR A 109 35.41 -29.30 3.30
CA TYR A 109 34.42 -29.37 4.37
C TYR A 109 33.60 -28.06 4.47
N THR A 110 34.28 -26.92 4.45
CA THR A 110 33.60 -25.61 4.49
C THR A 110 32.76 -25.37 3.25
N ASN A 111 33.21 -25.78 2.06
CA ASN A 111 32.46 -25.65 0.82
C ASN A 111 31.18 -26.51 0.87
N ARG A 112 31.27 -27.77 1.30
CA ARG A 112 30.10 -28.63 1.52
C ARG A 112 29.11 -28.05 2.53
N ARG A 113 29.60 -27.41 3.59
CA ARG A 113 28.75 -26.72 4.56
C ARG A 113 28.05 -25.53 3.91
N LEU A 114 28.74 -24.74 3.09
CA LEU A 114 28.15 -23.64 2.33
C LEU A 114 27.10 -24.13 1.33
N ASP A 115 27.35 -25.23 0.63
CA ASP A 115 26.38 -25.84 -0.29
C ASP A 115 25.11 -26.25 0.47
N SER A 116 25.26 -26.93 1.61
CA SER A 116 24.12 -27.34 2.44
C SER A 116 23.31 -26.16 3.00
N LEU A 117 24.00 -25.04 3.29
CA LEU A 117 23.36 -23.83 3.76
C LEU A 117 22.64 -23.11 2.61
N THR A 118 23.25 -23.09 1.43
CA THR A 118 22.68 -22.53 0.20
C THR A 118 21.41 -23.28 -0.18
N GLU A 119 21.41 -24.61 -0.12
CA GLU A 119 20.22 -25.43 -0.40
C GLU A 119 19.09 -25.14 0.59
N ARG A 120 19.39 -25.00 1.89
CA ARG A 120 18.40 -24.62 2.91
C ARG A 120 17.81 -23.24 2.62
N PHE A 121 18.63 -22.26 2.24
CA PHE A 121 18.12 -20.94 1.87
C PHE A 121 17.19 -20.99 0.66
N HIS A 122 17.53 -21.76 -0.38
CA HIS A 122 16.64 -21.93 -1.53
C HIS A 122 15.32 -22.60 -1.14
N GLN A 123 15.36 -23.60 -0.23
CA GLN A 123 14.16 -24.24 0.28
C GLN A 123 13.27 -23.26 1.05
N GLU A 124 13.84 -22.43 1.93
CA GLU A 124 13.08 -21.43 2.67
C GLU A 124 12.53 -20.32 1.75
N LEU A 125 13.31 -19.85 0.78
CA LEU A 125 12.85 -18.89 -0.22
C LEU A 125 11.65 -19.45 -1.01
N SER A 126 11.70 -20.73 -1.42
CA SER A 126 10.59 -21.37 -2.11
C SER A 126 9.33 -21.50 -1.24
N ARG A 127 9.49 -21.79 0.06
CA ARG A 127 8.37 -21.83 1.00
C ARG A 127 7.74 -20.45 1.19
N ILE A 128 8.57 -19.41 1.32
CA ILE A 128 8.11 -18.03 1.46
C ILE A 128 7.33 -17.62 0.21
N ASP A 129 7.86 -17.92 -0.98
CA ASP A 129 7.19 -17.60 -2.25
C ASP A 129 5.82 -18.28 -2.37
N GLN A 130 5.71 -19.56 -1.97
CA GLN A 130 4.43 -20.26 -1.92
C GLN A 130 3.43 -19.63 -0.94
N VAL A 131 3.90 -19.17 0.23
CA VAL A 131 3.05 -18.51 1.22
C VAL A 131 2.61 -17.14 0.71
N LEU A 132 3.50 -16.38 0.10
CA LEU A 132 3.20 -15.08 -0.50
C LEU A 132 2.17 -15.23 -1.62
N GLY A 133 2.34 -16.16 -2.55
CA GLY A 133 1.35 -16.39 -3.62
C GLY A 133 -0.02 -16.82 -3.09
N ARG A 134 -0.07 -17.64 -2.03
CA ARG A 134 -1.34 -17.98 -1.36
C ARG A 134 -1.98 -16.78 -0.68
N LEU A 135 -1.17 -15.90 -0.10
CA LEU A 135 -1.66 -14.70 0.58
C LEU A 135 -2.16 -13.68 -0.44
N GLU A 136 -1.44 -13.47 -1.53
CA GLU A 136 -1.84 -12.61 -2.66
C GLU A 136 -3.18 -13.07 -3.24
N ALA A 137 -3.35 -14.36 -3.53
CA ALA A 137 -4.62 -14.89 -4.02
C ALA A 137 -5.79 -14.67 -3.02
N LYS A 138 -5.53 -14.76 -1.72
CA LYS A 138 -6.53 -14.46 -0.68
C LYS A 138 -6.84 -12.97 -0.59
N ILE A 139 -5.81 -12.13 -0.75
CA ILE A 139 -5.96 -10.69 -0.77
C ILE A 139 -6.83 -10.29 -1.97
N ASP A 140 -6.55 -10.79 -3.16
CA ASP A 140 -7.32 -10.51 -4.37
C ASP A 140 -8.78 -10.96 -4.23
N PHE A 141 -8.99 -12.17 -3.71
CA PHE A 141 -10.34 -12.69 -3.46
C PHE A 141 -11.11 -11.82 -2.46
N ASN A 142 -10.46 -11.39 -1.37
CA ASN A 142 -11.07 -10.49 -0.41
C ASN A 142 -11.37 -9.12 -1.03
N HIS A 143 -10.45 -8.56 -1.84
CA HIS A 143 -10.68 -7.30 -2.55
C HIS A 143 -11.89 -7.40 -3.48
N GLN A 144 -12.02 -8.51 -4.21
CA GLN A 144 -13.16 -8.75 -5.08
C GLN A 144 -14.48 -8.77 -4.28
N ILE A 145 -14.55 -9.55 -3.20
CA ILE A 145 -15.76 -9.64 -2.37
C ILE A 145 -16.12 -8.28 -1.75
N VAL A 146 -15.12 -7.58 -1.23
CA VAL A 146 -15.34 -6.27 -0.61
C VAL A 146 -15.86 -5.27 -1.64
N ASN A 147 -15.27 -5.23 -2.83
CA ASN A 147 -15.72 -4.33 -3.90
C ASN A 147 -17.15 -4.67 -4.34
N GLU A 148 -17.48 -5.93 -4.56
CA GLU A 148 -18.84 -6.33 -4.93
C GLU A 148 -19.88 -5.94 -3.87
N ARG A 149 -19.54 -6.11 -2.57
CA ARG A 149 -20.41 -5.70 -1.46
C ARG A 149 -20.54 -4.18 -1.37
N LEU A 150 -19.45 -3.47 -1.60
CA LEU A 150 -19.39 -2.02 -1.58
C LEU A 150 -20.24 -1.43 -2.71
N ASP A 151 -20.15 -1.97 -3.92
CA ASP A 151 -20.98 -1.58 -5.07
C ASP A 151 -22.47 -1.81 -4.81
N ALA A 152 -22.82 -2.96 -4.24
CA ALA A 152 -24.20 -3.26 -3.85
C ALA A 152 -24.72 -2.26 -2.80
N ALA A 153 -23.92 -1.97 -1.77
CA ALA A 153 -24.27 -0.99 -0.73
C ALA A 153 -24.44 0.42 -1.31
N PHE A 154 -23.56 0.85 -2.22
CA PHE A 154 -23.69 2.15 -2.88
C PHE A 154 -24.95 2.26 -3.73
N LYS A 155 -25.34 1.19 -4.42
CA LYS A 155 -26.58 1.14 -5.19
C LYS A 155 -27.81 1.30 -4.29
N ASP A 156 -27.83 0.60 -3.16
CA ASP A 156 -28.94 0.69 -2.21
C ASP A 156 -29.00 2.06 -1.51
N LEU A 157 -27.84 2.64 -1.18
CA LEU A 157 -27.75 4.00 -0.67
C LEU A 157 -28.26 5.03 -1.69
N GLY A 158 -27.93 4.84 -2.97
CA GLY A 158 -28.45 5.65 -4.07
C GLY A 158 -29.98 5.63 -4.13
N ARG A 159 -30.58 4.44 -4.08
CA ARG A 159 -32.04 4.25 -4.04
C ARG A 159 -32.67 4.89 -2.81
N ALA A 160 -32.10 4.70 -1.62
CA ALA A 160 -32.59 5.30 -0.39
C ALA A 160 -32.60 6.84 -0.47
N LYS A 161 -31.57 7.43 -1.09
CA LYS A 161 -31.49 8.88 -1.33
C LYS A 161 -32.59 9.35 -2.28
N GLU A 162 -32.88 8.61 -3.34
CA GLU A 162 -33.98 8.92 -4.26
C GLU A 162 -35.35 8.83 -3.57
N TYR A 163 -35.59 7.78 -2.78
CA TYR A 163 -36.82 7.66 -1.99
C TYR A 163 -36.96 8.80 -0.98
N THR A 164 -35.88 9.21 -0.33
CA THR A 164 -35.90 10.36 0.59
C THR A 164 -36.30 11.64 -0.13
N LYS A 165 -35.78 11.88 -1.35
CA LYS A 165 -36.18 13.03 -2.17
C LYS A 165 -37.66 12.99 -2.55
N LEU A 166 -38.14 11.85 -3.01
CA LEU A 166 -39.56 11.66 -3.38
C LEU A 166 -40.47 11.85 -2.16
N LEU A 167 -40.09 11.29 -1.01
CA LEU A 167 -40.83 11.43 0.24
C LEU A 167 -40.87 12.89 0.70
N HIS A 168 -39.75 13.60 0.61
CA HIS A 168 -39.69 15.02 0.93
C HIS A 168 -40.62 15.85 0.01
N GLN A 169 -40.58 15.59 -1.30
CA GLN A 169 -41.45 16.26 -2.27
C GLN A 169 -42.94 15.96 -2.03
N LEU A 170 -43.27 14.70 -1.75
CA LEU A 170 -44.63 14.30 -1.40
C LEU A 170 -45.10 14.99 -0.12
N THR A 171 -44.24 15.03 0.90
CA THR A 171 -44.55 15.70 2.18
C THR A 171 -44.83 17.18 1.97
N HIS A 172 -44.00 17.87 1.18
CA HIS A 172 -44.25 19.26 0.83
C HIS A 172 -45.58 19.45 0.12
N ASN A 173 -45.88 18.61 -0.88
CA ASN A 173 -47.16 18.67 -1.61
C ASN A 173 -48.36 18.46 -0.69
N LEU A 174 -48.30 17.45 0.18
CA LEU A 174 -49.36 17.18 1.15
C LEU A 174 -49.57 18.35 2.12
N VAL A 175 -48.49 18.96 2.62
CA VAL A 175 -48.58 20.13 3.50
C VAL A 175 -49.27 21.29 2.78
N VAL A 176 -48.94 21.54 1.52
CA VAL A 176 -49.59 22.58 0.70
C VAL A 176 -51.07 22.28 0.49
N GLU A 177 -51.43 21.04 0.12
CA GLU A 177 -52.82 20.65 -0.08
C GLU A 177 -53.65 20.71 1.20
N ILE A 178 -53.10 20.24 2.33
CA ILE A 178 -53.74 20.35 3.64
C ILE A 178 -53.98 21.82 4.00
N THR A 179 -53.00 22.69 3.76
CA THR A 179 -53.13 24.13 4.02
C THR A 179 -54.22 24.75 3.14
N LYS A 180 -54.30 24.35 1.87
CA LYS A 180 -55.35 24.81 0.95
C LYS A 180 -56.74 24.36 1.43
N LEU A 181 -56.90 23.08 1.76
CA LEU A 181 -58.17 22.55 2.29
C LEU A 181 -58.58 23.24 3.58
N LYS A 182 -57.62 23.58 4.45
CA LYS A 182 -57.89 24.31 5.68
C LYS A 182 -58.45 25.70 5.42
N ILE A 183 -57.88 26.42 4.45
CA ILE A 183 -58.37 27.74 4.03
C ILE A 183 -59.79 27.63 3.46
N GLU A 184 -60.06 26.62 2.63
CA GLU A 184 -61.40 26.37 2.07
C GLU A 184 -62.42 26.04 3.16
N GLU A 185 -62.07 25.21 4.15
CA GLU A 185 -62.91 24.90 5.31
C GLU A 185 -63.27 26.18 6.09
N ASP A 186 -62.27 27.01 6.40
CA ASP A 186 -62.49 28.24 7.15
C ASP A 186 -63.30 29.26 6.33
N HIS A 187 -63.13 29.30 5.01
CA HIS A 187 -63.95 30.10 4.10
C HIS A 187 -65.43 29.66 4.12
N LEU A 188 -65.69 28.36 4.01
CA LEU A 188 -67.04 27.81 4.07
C LEU A 188 -67.71 28.05 5.43
N LYS A 189 -66.96 27.96 6.53
CA LYS A 189 -67.48 28.31 7.87
C LYS A 189 -67.90 29.76 7.96
N ILE A 190 -67.14 30.68 7.35
CA ILE A 190 -67.52 32.10 7.30
C ILE A 190 -68.79 32.28 6.48
N GLN A 191 -68.89 31.66 5.30
CA GLN A 191 -70.10 31.73 4.46
C GLN A 191 -71.33 31.18 5.19
N SER A 192 -71.21 30.03 5.87
CA SER A 192 -72.31 29.45 6.67
C SER A 192 -72.79 30.42 7.75
N ARG A 193 -71.86 31.06 8.48
CA ARG A 193 -72.21 32.05 9.51
C ARG A 193 -72.90 33.29 8.94
N ILE A 194 -72.56 33.70 7.71
CA ILE A 194 -73.24 34.81 7.04
C ILE A 194 -74.66 34.39 6.67
N LEU A 195 -74.82 33.23 6.04
CA LEU A 195 -76.13 32.69 5.66
C LEU A 195 -77.05 32.49 6.88
N GLU A 196 -76.51 32.00 8.01
CA GLU A 196 -77.26 31.89 9.27
C GLU A 196 -77.77 33.25 9.76
N LYS A 197 -76.95 34.30 9.67
CA LYS A 197 -77.36 35.67 10.02
C LYS A 197 -78.42 36.21 9.07
N ASP A 198 -78.27 36.00 7.77
CA ASP A 198 -79.22 36.45 6.76
C ASP A 198 -80.58 35.74 6.91
N LEU A 199 -80.58 34.44 7.17
CA LEU A 199 -81.79 33.67 7.48
C LEU A 199 -82.47 34.17 8.75
N ALA A 200 -81.70 34.43 9.81
CA ALA A 200 -82.24 34.99 11.05
C ALA A 200 -82.87 36.38 10.83
N PHE A 201 -82.26 37.21 9.98
CA PHE A 201 -82.79 38.52 9.60
C PHE A 201 -84.09 38.39 8.78
N LEU A 202 -84.12 37.51 7.77
CA LEU A 202 -85.31 37.27 6.96
C LEU A 202 -86.48 36.75 7.81
N ASN A 203 -86.23 35.81 8.72
CA ASN A 203 -87.25 35.26 9.61
C ASN A 203 -87.83 36.33 10.56
N ARG A 204 -86.99 37.26 11.07
CA ARG A 204 -87.48 38.41 11.85
C ARG A 204 -88.37 39.32 11.02
N ARG A 205 -87.95 39.64 9.80
CA ARG A 205 -88.71 40.48 8.88
C ARG A 205 -90.03 39.83 8.44
N GLU A 206 -90.03 38.53 8.20
CA GLU A 206 -91.24 37.73 7.90
C GLU A 206 -92.25 37.85 9.03
N LYS A 207 -91.84 37.62 10.28
CA LYS A 207 -92.70 37.77 11.47
C LYS A 207 -93.25 39.18 11.64
N GLU A 208 -92.46 40.21 11.32
CA GLU A 208 -92.94 41.60 11.36
C GLU A 208 -93.98 41.88 10.27
N VAL A 209 -93.81 41.31 9.08
CA VAL A 209 -94.78 41.45 7.98
C VAL A 209 -96.06 40.67 8.30
N GLU A 210 -95.97 39.44 8.80
CA GLU A 210 -97.13 38.64 9.22
C GLU A 210 -97.99 39.40 10.22
N LYS A 211 -97.39 40.01 11.26
CA LYS A 211 -98.11 40.83 12.24
C LYS A 211 -98.82 42.05 11.65
N LYS A 212 -98.31 42.61 10.55
CA LYS A 212 -98.92 43.77 9.88
C LYS A 212 -100.07 43.37 8.96
N VAL A 213 -100.01 42.17 8.38
CA VAL A 213 -101.00 41.67 7.42
C VAL A 213 -102.14 40.93 8.13
N PHE A 214 -101.85 40.23 9.22
CA PHE A 214 -102.81 39.50 10.05
C PHE A 214 -102.82 40.08 11.48
N PRO A 215 -103.46 41.24 11.71
CA PRO A 215 -103.59 41.82 13.05
C PRO A 215 -104.50 41.01 13.98
#